data_AF-A0AAW8KXH7-F1
#
_entry.id   AF-A0AAW8KXH7-F1
#
_cell.length_a   1.000
_cell.length_b   1.000
_cell.length_c   1.000
_cell.angle_alpha   90.00
_cell.angle_beta   90.00
_cell.angle_gamma   90.00
#
_symmetry.space_group_name_H-M   'P 1'
#
loop_
_entity.id
_entity.type
_entity.pdbx_description
1 polymer ?
#
loop_
_entity_poly.entity_id
_entity_poly.type
_entity_poly.pdbx_seq_one_letter_code
_entity_poly.pdbx_strand_id
1 'polypeptide(L)'
;RFVKESLDPFVIRRGYTLTSKTWKDLGISLNPQFVMNFQRYVAPANGMATGELNAQAPAAPVTNQSNFQFYPIPNPQLLSYTVDIDGQRMTYENGVQQWVNFIWPNQGSIPGARITAVDLQGQTHTIFDEPGEYGINRLIDSAQRKEQNGGFEMLWRSKTDPSLFVKMNFRLISSNSGSIGS
;
A
#
# COMPACT_ATOMS: atom_id res chain seq x y z
N ARG A 1 -20.76 -2.04 17.61
CA ARG A 1 -22.09 -1.85 16.99
C ARG A 1 -22.21 -2.66 15.69
N PHE A 2 -21.38 -2.41 14.69
CA PHE A 2 -21.30 -3.16 13.42
C PHE A 2 -21.24 -4.70 13.53
N VAL A 3 -20.37 -5.26 14.39
CA VAL A 3 -20.24 -6.73 14.55
C VAL A 3 -21.54 -7.39 14.99
N LYS A 4 -22.25 -6.76 15.93
CA LYS A 4 -23.51 -7.26 16.48
C LYS A 4 -24.67 -7.12 15.48
N GLU A 5 -24.65 -6.07 14.66
CA GLU A 5 -25.74 -5.76 13.73
C GLU A 5 -25.59 -6.47 12.38
N SER A 6 -24.37 -6.80 11.94
CA SER A 6 -24.11 -7.32 10.58
C SER A 6 -23.46 -8.70 10.53
N LEU A 7 -22.71 -9.11 11.56
CA LEU A 7 -21.93 -10.36 11.52
C LEU A 7 -22.56 -11.51 12.31
N ASP A 8 -23.48 -11.22 13.23
CA ASP A 8 -24.18 -12.21 14.08
C ASP A 8 -24.75 -13.44 13.33
N PRO A 9 -25.38 -13.32 12.13
CA PRO A 9 -25.88 -14.50 11.43
C PRO A 9 -24.77 -15.41 10.89
N PHE A 10 -23.56 -14.88 10.67
CA PHE A 10 -22.46 -15.58 9.97
C PHE A 10 -21.35 -16.09 10.91
N VAL A 11 -21.39 -15.74 12.20
CA VAL A 11 -20.30 -16.05 13.15
C VAL A 11 -20.81 -16.75 14.42
N ILE A 12 -19.95 -17.55 15.03
CA ILE A 12 -20.11 -18.09 16.38
C ILE A 12 -19.15 -17.34 17.29
N ARG A 13 -19.67 -16.72 18.34
CA ARG A 13 -18.86 -16.06 19.38
C ARG A 13 -18.77 -16.94 20.61
N ARG A 14 -17.55 -17.23 21.07
CA ARG A 14 -17.26 -17.88 22.36
C ARG A 14 -16.28 -17.00 23.13
N GLY A 15 -16.79 -16.21 24.08
CA GLY A 15 -15.98 -15.25 24.84
C GLY A 15 -15.30 -14.23 23.93
N TYR A 16 -13.97 -14.37 23.82
CA TYR A 16 -13.09 -13.51 23.01
C TYR A 16 -12.71 -14.11 21.65
N THR A 17 -13.32 -15.23 21.25
CA THR A 17 -13.03 -15.89 19.98
C THR A 17 -14.23 -15.80 19.05
N LEU A 18 -13.98 -15.39 17.81
CA LEU A 18 -14.92 -15.48 16.69
C LEU A 18 -14.52 -16.63 15.78
N THR A 19 -15.49 -17.43 15.38
CA THR A 19 -15.30 -18.46 14.35
C THR A 19 -16.42 -18.33 13.33
N SER A 20 -16.11 -18.48 12.05
CA SER A 20 -17.12 -18.51 10.99
C SER A 20 -18.07 -19.70 11.19
N LYS A 21 -19.37 -19.50 11.03
CA LYS A 21 -20.32 -20.61 10.92
C LYS A 21 -20.09 -21.30 9.57
N THR A 22 -19.76 -22.58 9.59
CA THR A 22 -19.69 -23.44 8.39
C THR A 22 -20.89 -24.39 8.38
N TRP A 23 -21.53 -24.56 7.22
CA TRP A 23 -22.60 -25.55 7.02
C TRP A 23 -22.14 -26.51 5.91
N LYS A 24 -21.90 -27.79 6.25
CA LYS A 24 -21.41 -28.82 5.31
C LYS A 24 -20.24 -28.32 4.44
N ASP A 25 -19.21 -27.78 5.08
CA ASP A 25 -17.95 -27.34 4.46
C ASP A 25 -18.06 -26.28 3.34
N LEU A 26 -19.23 -25.66 3.17
CA LEU A 26 -19.44 -24.47 2.34
C LEU A 26 -19.74 -23.28 3.26
N GLY A 27 -18.84 -22.30 3.30
CA GLY A 27 -18.96 -21.13 4.14
C GLY A 27 -18.02 -19.99 3.72
N ILE A 28 -18.36 -18.77 4.13
CA ILE A 28 -17.52 -17.58 3.95
C ILE A 28 -16.33 -17.70 4.90
N SER A 29 -15.11 -17.73 4.36
CA SER A 29 -13.90 -17.67 5.18
C SER A 29 -13.67 -16.22 5.66
N LEU A 30 -13.51 -16.06 6.96
CA LEU A 30 -13.12 -14.77 7.52
C LEU A 30 -11.63 -14.55 7.28
N ASN A 31 -11.25 -13.30 7.03
CA ASN A 31 -9.84 -12.93 6.95
C ASN A 31 -9.12 -13.36 8.26
N PRO A 32 -8.06 -14.20 8.19
CA PRO A 32 -7.36 -14.68 9.39
C PRO A 32 -6.83 -13.55 10.27
N GLN A 33 -6.41 -12.43 9.66
CA GLN A 33 -5.93 -11.25 10.37
C GLN A 33 -7.04 -10.54 11.14
N PHE A 34 -8.27 -10.58 10.63
CA PHE A 34 -9.44 -10.04 11.33
C PHE A 34 -9.77 -10.88 12.57
N VAL A 35 -9.72 -12.21 12.45
CA VAL A 35 -9.99 -13.13 13.57
C VAL A 35 -8.93 -12.99 14.67
N MET A 36 -7.65 -12.91 14.30
CA MET A 36 -6.54 -12.75 15.26
C MET A 36 -6.62 -11.44 16.06
N ASN A 37 -7.09 -10.35 15.44
CA ASN A 37 -7.17 -9.05 16.09
C ASN A 37 -8.54 -8.76 16.74
N PHE A 38 -9.48 -9.72 16.70
CA PHE A 38 -10.85 -9.50 17.16
C PHE A 38 -10.91 -9.00 18.62
N GLN A 39 -10.08 -9.57 19.50
CA GLN A 39 -10.05 -9.20 20.92
C GLN A 39 -9.77 -7.71 21.15
N ARG A 40 -8.95 -7.09 20.28
CA ARG A 40 -8.60 -5.67 20.35
C ARG A 40 -9.78 -4.77 19.94
N TYR A 41 -10.65 -5.25 19.06
CA TYR A 41 -11.83 -4.50 18.60
C TYR A 41 -13.04 -4.56 19.55
N VAL A 42 -13.10 -5.58 20.42
CA VAL A 42 -14.18 -5.76 21.39
C VAL A 42 -13.79 -5.49 22.84
N ALA A 43 -12.52 -5.17 23.12
CA ALA A 43 -12.10 -4.73 24.44
C ALA A 43 -12.79 -3.38 24.80
N PRO A 44 -13.48 -3.30 25.96
CA PRO A 44 -14.14 -2.06 26.37
C PRO A 44 -13.08 -1.00 26.67
N ALA A 45 -13.20 0.17 26.03
CA ALA A 45 -12.21 1.25 26.13
C ALA A 45 -11.91 1.71 27.57
N ASN A 46 -12.83 1.48 28.53
CA ASN A 46 -12.71 1.96 29.92
C ASN A 46 -13.01 0.89 30.99
N GLY A 47 -12.81 -0.40 30.71
CA GLY A 47 -13.08 -1.48 31.69
C GLY A 47 -11.84 -1.90 32.48
N MET A 48 -11.76 -1.55 33.77
CA MET A 48 -10.71 -2.05 34.68
C MET A 48 -10.70 -3.58 34.71
N ALA A 49 -9.56 -4.18 34.35
CA ALA A 49 -9.31 -5.61 34.53
C ALA A 49 -8.22 -5.78 35.59
N THR A 50 -8.63 -6.23 36.77
CA THR A 50 -7.76 -6.83 37.79
C THR A 50 -7.24 -8.16 37.25
N GLY A 51 -6.03 -8.15 36.68
CA GLY A 51 -5.33 -9.33 36.20
C GLY A 51 -3.88 -8.94 35.91
N GLU A 52 -2.95 -9.74 36.43
CA GLU A 52 -1.55 -9.42 36.65
C GLU A 52 -0.82 -8.79 35.44
N LEU A 53 -0.04 -7.75 35.75
CA LEU A 53 0.75 -6.96 34.82
C LEU A 53 1.95 -7.78 34.32
N ASN A 54 1.75 -8.55 33.26
CA ASN A 54 2.82 -8.85 32.31
C ASN A 54 2.41 -8.41 30.90
N ALA A 55 1.69 -7.28 30.82
CA ALA A 55 1.41 -6.58 29.58
C ALA A 55 2.72 -5.95 29.10
N GLN A 56 3.54 -6.76 28.43
CA GLN A 56 4.56 -6.28 27.52
C GLN A 56 3.90 -5.19 26.67
N ALA A 57 4.48 -3.98 26.70
CA ALA A 57 3.99 -2.83 25.94
C ALA A 57 3.55 -3.31 24.55
N PRO A 58 2.36 -2.92 24.06
CA PRO A 58 1.81 -3.50 22.85
C PRO A 58 2.88 -3.46 21.77
N ALA A 59 3.37 -4.64 21.37
CA ALA A 59 4.29 -4.75 20.26
C ALA A 59 3.62 -4.03 19.10
N ALA A 60 4.34 -3.07 18.50
CA ALA A 60 3.88 -2.37 17.32
C ALA A 60 3.32 -3.42 16.33
N PRO A 61 2.20 -3.14 15.65
CA PRO A 61 1.69 -4.07 14.64
C PRO A 61 2.85 -4.47 13.74
N VAL A 62 3.04 -5.79 13.55
CA VAL A 62 4.07 -6.29 12.64
C VAL A 62 3.65 -5.85 11.25
N THR A 63 4.12 -4.69 10.82
CA THR A 63 3.78 -4.14 9.52
C THR A 63 4.64 -4.88 8.52
N ASN A 64 4.01 -5.83 7.87
CA ASN A 64 4.52 -6.58 6.75
C ASN A 64 4.99 -5.61 5.66
N GLN A 65 6.30 -5.34 5.69
CA GLN A 65 6.95 -4.33 4.87
C GLN A 65 7.49 -4.96 3.60
N SER A 66 7.23 -4.31 2.47
CA SER A 66 7.72 -4.64 1.15
C SER A 66 8.80 -3.64 0.75
N ASN A 67 9.81 -4.15 0.07
CA ASN A 67 10.90 -3.34 -0.49
C ASN A 67 10.88 -3.48 -2.02
N PHE A 68 10.88 -2.35 -2.71
CA PHE A 68 10.86 -2.30 -4.16
C PHE A 68 11.66 -1.11 -4.65
N GLN A 69 11.98 -1.11 -5.94
CA GLN A 69 12.83 -0.10 -6.53
C GLN A 69 12.28 0.39 -7.85
N PHE A 70 12.52 1.68 -8.11
CA PHE A 70 12.31 2.30 -9.40
C PHE A 70 13.64 2.69 -10.03
N TYR A 71 13.75 2.50 -11.34
CA TYR A 71 14.82 3.03 -12.16
C TYR A 71 14.21 4.06 -13.12
N PRO A 72 14.64 5.33 -13.07
CA PRO A 72 14.06 6.37 -13.90
C PRO A 72 14.44 6.14 -15.37
N ILE A 73 13.47 6.33 -16.28
CA ILE A 73 13.71 6.39 -17.73
C ILE A 73 13.54 7.85 -18.20
N PRO A 74 14.44 8.38 -19.06
CA PRO A 74 14.30 9.74 -19.56
C PRO A 74 13.06 9.90 -20.44
N ASN A 75 12.45 11.07 -20.37
CA ASN A 75 11.40 11.47 -21.31
C ASN A 75 11.83 12.82 -21.94
N PRO A 76 12.06 12.88 -23.27
CA PRO A 76 12.50 14.10 -23.94
C PRO A 76 11.48 15.26 -23.88
N GLN A 77 10.25 14.99 -23.47
CA GLN A 77 9.20 16.01 -23.30
C GLN A 77 9.17 16.61 -21.89
N LEU A 78 10.02 16.13 -20.97
CA LEU A 78 10.03 16.55 -19.57
C LEU A 78 11.42 17.05 -19.16
N LEU A 79 11.46 18.16 -18.40
CA LEU A 79 12.67 18.59 -17.69
C LEU A 79 12.96 17.71 -16.49
N SER A 80 11.91 17.33 -15.76
CA SER A 80 12.01 16.46 -14.60
C SER A 80 10.70 15.73 -14.28
N TYR A 81 10.79 14.70 -13.46
CA TYR A 81 9.63 14.14 -12.78
C TYR A 81 10.00 13.66 -11.39
N THR A 82 8.98 13.60 -10.52
CA THR A 82 9.10 13.20 -9.13
C THR A 82 8.07 12.14 -8.81
N VAL A 83 8.50 11.10 -8.10
CA VAL A 83 7.66 10.06 -7.53
C VAL A 83 7.74 10.19 -6.01
N ASP A 84 6.59 10.33 -5.37
CA ASP A 84 6.44 10.39 -3.91
C ASP A 84 5.58 9.21 -3.47
N ILE A 85 6.07 8.38 -2.55
CA ILE A 85 5.35 7.23 -2.01
C ILE A 85 5.55 7.22 -0.51
N ASP A 86 4.47 7.36 0.26
CA ASP A 86 4.48 7.44 1.71
C ASP A 86 5.58 8.38 2.25
N GLY A 87 5.74 9.56 1.62
CA GLY A 87 6.75 10.57 1.97
C GLY A 87 8.19 10.25 1.55
N GLN A 88 8.45 9.08 0.96
CA GLN A 88 9.73 8.79 0.30
C GLN A 88 9.70 9.33 -1.13
N ARG A 89 10.83 9.89 -1.60
CA ARG A 89 10.87 10.60 -2.88
C ARG A 89 12.00 10.15 -3.78
N MET A 90 11.69 9.99 -5.06
CA MET A 90 12.65 9.96 -6.17
C MET A 90 12.39 11.16 -7.08
N THR A 91 13.41 11.95 -7.36
CA THR A 91 13.37 13.02 -8.36
C THR A 91 14.38 12.70 -9.47
N TYR A 92 13.95 12.83 -10.72
CA TYR A 92 14.81 12.65 -11.89
C TYR A 92 14.79 13.91 -12.74
N GLU A 93 15.97 14.52 -12.95
CA GLU A 93 16.18 15.77 -13.69
C GLU A 93 17.14 15.55 -14.87
N ASN A 94 16.95 14.45 -15.61
CA ASN A 94 17.83 14.03 -16.71
C ASN A 94 19.30 13.80 -16.29
N GLY A 95 19.52 13.51 -15.01
CA GLY A 95 20.83 13.18 -14.44
C GLY A 95 21.17 11.69 -14.51
N VAL A 96 22.08 11.27 -13.62
CA VAL A 96 22.51 9.87 -13.49
C VAL A 96 21.31 8.98 -13.14
N GLN A 97 21.14 7.89 -13.88
CA GLN A 97 20.08 6.91 -13.65
C GLN A 97 20.57 5.80 -12.73
N GLN A 98 19.84 5.55 -11.65
CA GLN A 98 20.14 4.51 -10.68
C GLN A 98 18.85 3.92 -10.11
N TRP A 99 18.93 2.73 -9.53
CA TRP A 99 17.83 2.14 -8.80
C TRP A 99 17.62 2.89 -7.48
N VAL A 100 16.41 3.43 -7.27
CA VAL A 100 16.02 4.12 -6.04
C VAL A 100 15.10 3.23 -5.23
N ASN A 101 15.41 3.10 -3.95
CA ASN A 101 14.74 2.18 -3.04
C ASN A 101 13.56 2.81 -2.31
N PHE A 102 12.45 2.09 -2.29
CA PHE A 102 11.24 2.43 -1.57
C PHE A 102 10.83 1.29 -0.64
N ILE A 103 10.12 1.67 0.41
CA ILE A 103 9.72 0.80 1.49
C ILE A 103 8.25 1.10 1.79
N TRP A 104 7.39 0.09 1.71
CA TRP A 104 5.97 0.25 1.98
C TRP A 104 5.44 -0.86 2.88
N PRO A 105 4.63 -0.57 3.91
CA PRO A 105 4.29 0.77 4.38
C PRO A 105 5.49 1.46 5.04
N ASN A 106 5.59 2.78 4.88
CA ASN A 106 6.55 3.60 5.61
C ASN A 106 5.89 4.14 6.89
N GLN A 107 6.16 3.53 8.04
CA GLN A 107 5.51 3.90 9.30
C GLN A 107 5.84 5.34 9.72
N GLY A 108 4.83 6.09 10.15
CA GLY A 108 5.00 7.47 10.63
C GLY A 108 5.05 8.55 9.54
N SER A 109 4.86 8.19 8.26
CA SER A 109 4.67 9.15 7.18
C SER A 109 3.19 9.30 6.79
N ILE A 110 2.89 10.25 5.91
CA ILE A 110 1.56 10.43 5.32
C ILE A 110 1.41 9.41 4.19
N PRO A 111 0.47 8.45 4.27
CA PRO A 111 0.33 7.44 3.23
C PRO A 111 -0.21 8.00 1.92
N GLY A 112 0.28 7.47 0.80
CA GLY A 112 -0.17 7.86 -0.53
C GLY A 112 0.89 7.64 -1.60
N ALA A 113 0.51 7.82 -2.86
CA ALA A 113 1.44 7.83 -3.98
C ALA A 113 1.11 8.95 -4.95
N ARG A 114 2.13 9.67 -5.42
CA ARG A 114 2.01 10.78 -6.35
C ARG A 114 3.13 10.78 -7.36
N ILE A 115 2.80 11.07 -8.62
CA ILE A 115 3.76 11.35 -9.68
C ILE A 115 3.47 12.75 -10.23
N THR A 116 4.48 13.61 -10.21
CA THR A 116 4.46 14.91 -10.88
C THR A 116 5.55 15.00 -11.92
N ALA A 117 5.32 15.78 -12.97
CA ALA A 117 6.28 16.04 -14.03
C ALA A 117 6.39 17.54 -14.28
N VAL A 118 7.55 18.00 -14.72
CA VAL A 118 7.79 19.37 -15.19
C VAL A 118 8.06 19.30 -16.70
N ASP A 119 7.26 19.98 -17.49
CA ASP A 119 7.42 20.02 -18.95
C ASP A 119 8.58 20.95 -19.37
N LEU A 120 8.86 21.00 -20.67
CA LEU A 120 9.91 21.84 -21.24
C LEU A 120 9.66 23.36 -21.08
N GLN A 121 8.43 23.74 -20.76
CA GLN A 121 8.03 25.12 -20.48
C GLN A 121 8.19 25.47 -18.99
N GLY A 122 8.58 24.52 -18.15
CA GLY A 122 8.72 24.68 -16.70
C GLY A 122 7.41 24.55 -15.93
N GLN A 123 6.32 24.15 -16.59
CA GLN A 123 5.02 23.98 -15.95
C GLN A 123 4.97 22.61 -15.26
N THR A 124 4.46 22.60 -14.02
CA THR A 124 4.25 21.37 -13.27
C THR A 124 2.90 20.75 -13.59
N HIS A 125 2.91 19.44 -13.84
CA HIS A 125 1.75 18.61 -14.16
C HIS A 125 1.66 17.44 -13.18
N THR A 126 0.43 17.11 -12.78
CA THR A 126 0.18 15.90 -11.99
C THR A 126 -0.15 14.76 -12.94
N ILE A 127 0.67 13.71 -12.91
CA ILE A 127 0.50 12.50 -13.73
C ILE A 127 -0.39 11.49 -13.00
N PHE A 128 -0.17 11.35 -11.70
CA PHE A 128 -0.89 10.44 -10.81
C PHE A 128 -0.94 11.02 -9.41
N ASP A 129 -2.06 10.87 -8.71
CA ASP A 129 -2.24 11.33 -7.32
C ASP A 129 -3.31 10.47 -6.65
N GLU A 130 -2.88 9.62 -5.72
CA GLU A 130 -3.76 8.74 -4.95
C GLU A 130 -3.33 8.74 -3.48
N PRO A 131 -4.02 9.52 -2.61
CA PRO A 131 -3.72 9.57 -1.19
C PRO A 131 -4.18 8.30 -0.46
N GLY A 132 -3.64 8.08 0.74
CA GLY A 132 -4.04 7.01 1.65
C GLY A 132 -3.24 5.71 1.51
N GLU A 133 -3.51 4.76 2.39
CA GLU A 133 -2.70 3.54 2.59
C GLU A 133 -2.57 2.65 1.34
N TYR A 134 -3.53 2.75 0.43
CA TYR A 134 -3.58 1.99 -0.84
C TYR A 134 -3.02 2.76 -2.04
N GLY A 135 -2.37 3.91 -1.83
CA GLY A 135 -1.81 4.73 -2.91
C GLY A 135 -0.85 3.96 -3.79
N ILE A 136 0.04 3.15 -3.20
CA ILE A 136 0.97 2.30 -3.96
C ILE A 136 0.26 1.22 -4.75
N ASN A 137 -0.80 0.59 -4.21
CA ASN A 137 -1.55 -0.43 -4.94
C ASN A 137 -2.16 0.19 -6.19
N ARG A 138 -2.82 1.34 -6.05
CA ARG A 138 -3.38 2.08 -7.20
C ARG A 138 -2.30 2.56 -8.16
N LEU A 139 -1.11 2.93 -7.67
CA LEU A 139 0.02 3.31 -8.52
C LEU A 139 0.42 2.13 -9.42
N ILE A 140 0.64 0.96 -8.84
CA ILE A 140 1.06 -0.23 -9.57
C ILE A 140 -0.06 -0.73 -10.50
N ASP A 141 -1.32 -0.69 -10.07
CA ASP A 141 -2.49 -1.14 -10.84
C ASP A 141 -2.84 -0.22 -12.01
N SER A 142 -2.57 1.08 -11.90
CA SER A 142 -2.83 2.05 -12.97
C SER A 142 -1.76 2.08 -14.07
N ALA A 143 -0.60 1.46 -13.84
CA ALA A 143 0.50 1.46 -14.78
C ALA A 143 0.19 0.57 -16.00
N GLN A 144 0.52 1.05 -17.20
CA GLN A 144 0.70 0.15 -18.34
C GLN A 144 2.02 -0.62 -18.12
N ARG A 145 1.93 -1.94 -17.95
CA ARG A 145 3.07 -2.81 -17.63
C ARG A 145 3.57 -3.53 -18.88
N LYS A 146 4.90 -3.57 -19.04
CA LYS A 146 5.59 -4.45 -19.99
C LYS A 146 6.64 -5.23 -19.22
N GLU A 147 6.57 -6.55 -19.27
CA GLU A 147 7.54 -7.40 -18.60
C GLU A 147 8.96 -7.15 -19.15
N GLN A 148 9.92 -7.11 -18.24
CA GLN A 148 11.35 -7.05 -18.53
C GLN A 148 12.08 -8.07 -17.65
N ASN A 149 13.33 -8.36 -17.97
CA ASN A 149 14.10 -9.43 -17.33
C ASN A 149 14.25 -9.18 -15.80
N GLY A 150 13.40 -9.82 -14.99
CA GLY A 150 13.36 -9.65 -13.54
C GLY A 150 12.60 -8.41 -13.02
N GLY A 151 11.73 -7.80 -13.83
CA GLY A 151 10.94 -6.63 -13.43
C GLY A 151 9.92 -6.19 -14.49
N PHE A 152 9.44 -4.96 -14.38
CA PHE A 152 8.47 -4.40 -15.32
C PHE A 152 8.90 -3.00 -15.75
N GLU A 153 8.78 -2.69 -17.03
CA GLU A 153 8.65 -1.31 -17.47
C GLU A 153 7.21 -0.86 -17.20
N MET A 154 7.06 0.24 -16.47
CA MET A 154 5.79 0.82 -16.09
C MET A 154 5.63 2.21 -16.71
N LEU A 155 4.44 2.49 -17.23
CA LEU A 155 4.11 3.79 -17.83
C LEU A 155 2.80 4.32 -17.24
N TRP A 156 2.84 5.58 -16.78
CA TRP A 156 1.69 6.34 -16.32
C TRP A 156 1.49 7.54 -17.25
N ARG A 157 0.28 7.72 -17.77
CA ARG A 157 -0.11 8.90 -18.55
C ARG A 157 -0.93 9.85 -17.69
N SER A 158 -0.78 11.15 -17.90
CA SER A 158 -1.63 12.13 -17.26
C SER A 158 -3.09 11.92 -17.68
N LYS A 159 -4.00 12.05 -16.70
CA LYS A 159 -5.45 12.00 -16.93
C LYS A 159 -5.95 13.25 -17.67
N THR A 160 -5.27 14.38 -17.52
CA THR A 160 -5.68 15.67 -18.11
C THR A 160 -5.03 15.93 -19.46
N ASP A 161 -3.80 15.44 -19.67
CA ASP A 161 -3.08 15.56 -20.94
C ASP A 161 -2.39 14.23 -21.27
N PRO A 162 -3.01 13.38 -22.11
CA PRO A 162 -2.45 12.08 -22.47
C PRO A 162 -1.10 12.13 -23.20
N SER A 163 -0.67 13.30 -23.68
CA SER A 163 0.66 13.48 -24.29
C SER A 163 1.78 13.50 -23.24
N LEU A 164 1.47 13.82 -21.98
CA LEU A 164 2.40 13.79 -20.87
C LEU A 164 2.37 12.42 -20.19
N PHE A 165 3.54 11.79 -20.07
CA PHE A 165 3.69 10.49 -19.42
C PHE A 165 5.03 10.34 -18.72
N VAL A 166 5.06 9.48 -17.70
CA VAL A 166 6.27 9.07 -17.00
C VAL A 166 6.45 7.57 -17.18
N LYS A 167 7.69 7.16 -17.46
CA LYS A 167 8.08 5.76 -17.64
C LYS A 167 9.23 5.43 -16.69
N MET A 168 9.17 4.27 -16.05
CA MET A 168 10.20 3.78 -15.13
C MET A 168 10.30 2.26 -15.20
N ASN A 169 11.47 1.69 -14.91
CA ASN A 169 11.53 0.26 -14.60
C ASN A 169 11.25 0.05 -13.12
N PHE A 170 10.53 -1.00 -12.80
CA PHE A 170 10.13 -1.41 -11.46
C PHE A 170 10.65 -2.82 -11.19
N ARG A 171 11.13 -3.05 -9.97
CA ARG A 171 11.39 -4.39 -9.46
C ARG A 171 10.99 -4.50 -7.99
N LEU A 172 10.39 -5.63 -7.64
CA LEU A 172 10.14 -6.01 -6.27
C LEU A 172 11.40 -6.69 -5.73
N ILE A 173 11.93 -6.21 -4.60
CA ILE A 173 13.12 -6.78 -3.95
C ILE A 173 12.70 -7.81 -2.92
N SER A 174 11.70 -7.48 -2.09
CA SER A 174 11.11 -8.38 -1.12
C SER A 174 9.67 -8.01 -0.82
N SER A 175 8.83 -9.02 -0.57
CA SER A 175 7.47 -8.84 -0.09
C SER A 175 7.17 -9.80 1.05
N ASN A 176 6.76 -9.27 2.20
CA ASN A 176 6.26 -10.08 3.29
C ASN A 176 4.73 -9.98 3.31
N SER A 177 4.01 -10.67 2.43
CA SER A 177 2.54 -10.89 2.50
C SER A 177 1.59 -9.67 2.50
N GLY A 178 2.01 -8.49 2.02
CA GLY A 178 1.09 -7.41 1.59
C GLY A 178 1.25 -7.18 0.09
N SER A 179 0.29 -7.63 -0.73
CA SER A 179 0.46 -7.72 -2.19
C SER A 179 0.62 -6.35 -2.85
N ILE A 180 1.86 -6.03 -3.24
CA ILE A 180 2.14 -5.00 -4.24
C ILE A 180 2.20 -5.71 -5.60
N GLY A 181 1.19 -5.49 -6.44
CA GLY A 181 1.25 -5.84 -7.87
C GLY A 181 1.09 -7.30 -8.25
N SER A 182 0.03 -7.97 -7.78
CA SER A 182 -0.49 -9.17 -8.47
C SER A 182 -0.94 -8.87 -9.90
#